data_AF-A0A653BEJ6-F1
#
_entry.id   AF-A0A653BEJ6-F1
#
_cell.length_a   1.000
_cell.length_b   1.000
_cell.length_c   1.000
_cell.angle_alpha   90.00
_cell.angle_beta   90.00
_cell.angle_gamma   90.00
#
_symmetry.space_group_name_H-M   'P 1'
#
loop_
_entity.id
_entity.type
_entity.pdbx_description
1 polymer ?
#
loop_
_entity_poly.entity_id
_entity_poly.type
_entity_poly.pdbx_seq_one_letter_code
_entity_poly.pdbx_strand_id
1 'polypeptide(L)'
;MKRAANCCYEMRQYNKAIHYCDMILDKEKDDRTMLDLRKKCVGLAKVSELSERKKQFIMKKKEKEEENLVKTILDRGYKLEEGNLSLEKLEPCFPQLVHHRVHMDENNCLVWPVVFVYPEYKIMDYIQQFHENTTLLEQMLEVFEAYPEWDERQQYKAENLNVYFEMPKKKLRKVDVNATLRETLQLPGYIIRGGTPSFMILVRDSPAEKKFLEEYGS
;
A
#
# COMPACT_ATOMS: atom_id res chain seq x y z
N MET A 1 7.62 32.70 39.20
CA MET A 1 8.44 31.66 38.54
C MET A 1 7.99 30.22 38.86
N LYS A 2 7.70 29.84 40.11
CA LYS A 2 7.17 28.49 40.46
C LYS A 2 5.91 28.09 39.67
N ARG A 3 4.98 29.02 39.45
CA ARG A 3 3.79 28.81 38.57
C ARG A 3 4.16 28.58 37.11
N ALA A 4 5.22 29.23 36.61
CA ALA A 4 5.68 29.08 35.22
C ALA A 4 6.35 27.71 34.98
N ALA A 5 7.13 27.22 35.95
CA ALA A 5 7.71 25.88 35.90
C ALA A 5 6.63 24.79 35.85
N ASN A 6 5.64 24.87 36.75
CA ASN A 6 4.50 23.95 36.76
C ASN A 6 3.66 24.05 35.48
N CYS A 7 3.39 25.26 34.99
CA CYS A 7 2.68 25.45 33.73
C CYS A 7 3.42 24.81 32.55
N CYS A 8 4.75 24.97 32.45
CA CYS A 8 5.55 24.33 31.41
C CYS A 8 5.54 22.79 31.52
N TYR A 9 5.53 22.27 32.74
CA TYR A 9 5.39 20.83 32.99
C TYR A 9 4.03 20.30 32.50
N GLU A 10 2.92 20.96 32.84
CA GLU A 10 1.58 20.57 32.37
C GLU A 10 1.45 20.67 30.84
N MET A 11 2.12 21.66 30.23
CA MET A 11 2.19 21.79 28.76
C MET A 11 3.18 20.82 28.09
N ARG A 12 3.79 19.88 28.84
CA ARG A 12 4.83 18.93 28.38
C ARG A 12 6.07 19.60 27.78
N GLN A 13 6.31 20.86 28.11
CA GLN A 13 7.51 21.62 27.71
C GLN A 13 8.62 21.41 28.76
N TYR A 14 9.06 20.15 28.90
CA TYR A 14 9.94 19.74 30.01
C TYR A 14 11.27 20.48 30.07
N ASN A 15 11.88 20.82 28.92
CA ASN A 15 13.13 21.61 28.88
C ASN A 15 12.93 23.04 29.42
N LYS A 16 11.78 23.67 29.12
CA LYS A 16 11.46 24.99 29.69
C LYS A 16 11.11 24.90 31.18
N ALA A 17 10.45 23.83 31.61
CA ALA A 17 10.18 23.56 33.02
C ALA A 17 11.50 23.40 33.82
N ILE A 18 12.47 22.66 33.28
CA ILE A 18 13.82 22.51 33.87
C ILE A 18 14.50 23.87 34.01
N HIS A 19 14.50 24.67 32.94
CA HIS A 19 15.10 26.01 32.97
C HIS A 19 14.48 26.90 34.07
N TYR A 20 13.14 26.91 34.20
CA TYR A 20 12.49 27.65 35.28
C TYR A 20 12.80 27.08 36.67
N CYS A 21 12.92 25.76 36.82
CA CYS A 21 13.36 25.14 38.08
C CYS A 21 14.80 25.57 38.42
N ASP A 22 15.73 25.56 37.45
CA ASP A 22 17.12 25.98 37.64
C ASP A 22 17.20 27.45 38.11
N MET A 23 16.43 28.35 37.48
CA MET A 23 16.37 29.76 37.89
C MET A 23 15.83 29.97 39.32
N ILE A 24 14.93 29.09 39.78
CA ILE A 24 14.36 29.17 41.14
C ILE A 24 15.37 28.61 42.15
N LEU A 25 15.98 27.46 41.84
CA LEU A 25 16.97 26.79 42.69
C LEU A 25 18.27 27.59 42.83
N ASP A 26 18.60 28.44 41.87
CA ASP A 26 19.72 29.40 42.00
C ASP A 26 19.52 30.38 43.17
N LYS A 27 18.26 30.77 43.43
CA LYS A 27 17.87 31.68 44.53
C LYS A 27 17.48 30.93 45.81
N GLU A 28 16.81 29.80 45.69
CA GLU A 28 16.26 28.98 46.78
C GLU A 28 16.75 27.53 46.64
N LYS A 29 18.00 27.27 47.06
CA LYS A 29 18.69 25.99 46.82
C LYS A 29 18.02 24.76 47.43
N ASP A 30 17.29 24.94 48.53
CA ASP A 30 16.68 23.84 49.31
C ASP A 30 15.18 23.64 49.04
N ASP A 31 14.63 24.25 47.98
CA ASP A 31 13.23 24.03 47.59
C ASP A 31 13.01 22.59 47.07
N ARG A 32 12.59 21.70 47.98
CA ARG A 32 12.30 20.28 47.69
C ARG A 32 11.27 20.10 46.57
N THR A 33 10.25 20.96 46.52
CA THR A 33 9.23 20.90 45.47
C THR A 33 9.81 21.16 44.09
N MET A 34 10.73 22.13 43.95
CA MET A 34 11.38 22.43 42.68
C MET A 34 12.47 21.40 42.32
N LEU A 35 13.18 20.84 43.30
CA LEU A 35 14.11 19.73 43.08
C LEU A 35 13.39 18.49 42.53
N ASP A 36 12.25 18.11 43.11
CA ASP A 36 11.45 16.98 42.65
C ASP A 36 10.84 17.22 41.28
N LEU A 37 10.28 18.42 41.05
CA LEU A 37 9.73 18.80 39.74
C LEU A 37 10.80 18.75 38.66
N ARG A 38 12.00 19.28 38.95
CA ARG A 38 13.14 19.24 38.03
C ARG A 38 13.54 17.80 37.71
N LYS A 39 13.70 16.94 38.73
CA LYS A 39 14.06 15.53 38.54
C LYS A 39 13.04 14.80 37.66
N LYS A 40 11.75 15.05 37.88
CA LYS A 40 10.67 14.52 37.04
C LYS A 40 10.78 15.04 35.60
N CYS A 41 10.94 16.35 35.41
CA CYS A 41 11.07 16.94 34.08
C CYS A 41 12.30 16.42 33.32
N VAL A 42 13.45 16.21 33.98
CA VAL A 42 14.64 15.62 33.35
C VAL A 42 14.37 14.21 32.85
N GLY A 43 13.71 13.37 33.66
CA GLY A 43 13.32 12.02 33.24
C GLY A 43 12.37 12.04 32.04
N LEU A 44 11.34 12.88 32.08
CA LEU A 44 10.34 13.01 31.02
C LEU A 44 10.91 13.64 29.74
N ALA A 45 11.80 14.63 29.85
CA ALA A 45 12.49 15.23 28.72
C ALA A 45 13.30 14.18 27.96
N LYS A 46 14.05 13.33 28.68
CA LYS A 46 14.82 12.24 28.09
C LYS A 46 13.93 11.22 27.36
N VAL A 47 12.80 10.83 27.96
CA VAL A 47 11.84 9.92 27.30
C VAL A 47 11.20 10.56 26.06
N SER A 48 10.81 11.85 26.14
CA SER A 48 10.23 12.59 25.01
C SER A 48 11.21 12.67 23.85
N GLU A 49 12.46 13.06 24.11
CA GLU A 49 13.49 13.20 23.08
C GLU A 49 13.78 11.86 22.38
N LEU A 50 13.89 10.76 23.14
CA LEU A 50 14.05 9.42 22.55
C LEU A 50 12.85 9.04 21.68
N SER A 51 11.63 9.35 22.12
CA SER A 51 10.41 9.07 21.35
C SER A 51 10.34 9.90 20.07
N GLU A 52 10.74 11.18 20.11
CA GLU A 52 10.78 12.08 18.96
C GLU A 52 11.84 11.65 17.96
N ARG A 53 13.05 11.28 18.42
CA ARG A 53 14.10 10.72 17.57
C ARG A 53 13.64 9.44 16.87
N LYS A 54 12.97 8.53 17.59
CA LYS A 54 12.40 7.31 16.98
C LYS A 54 11.34 7.65 15.93
N LYS A 55 10.42 8.58 16.22
CA LYS A 55 9.40 9.04 15.27
C LYS A 55 10.03 9.65 14.02
N GLN A 56 10.99 10.56 14.18
CA GLN A 56 11.70 11.18 13.06
C GLN A 56 12.47 10.17 12.22
N PHE A 57 13.11 9.18 12.84
CA PHE A 57 13.80 8.11 12.13
C PHE A 57 12.83 7.27 11.30
N ILE A 58 11.69 6.85 11.88
CA ILE A 58 10.66 6.09 11.18
C ILE A 58 10.06 6.91 10.03
N MET A 59 9.77 8.20 10.25
CA MET A 59 9.25 9.09 9.21
C MET A 59 10.22 9.22 8.04
N LYS A 60 11.50 9.55 8.31
CA LYS A 60 12.53 9.65 7.26
C LYS A 60 12.75 8.34 6.51
N LYS A 61 12.68 7.20 7.21
CA LYS A 61 12.78 5.88 6.59
C LYS A 61 11.60 5.64 5.65
N LYS A 62 10.37 5.93 6.10
CA LYS A 62 9.15 5.79 5.30
C LYS A 62 9.15 6.71 4.07
N GLU A 63 9.55 7.97 4.23
CA GLU A 63 9.69 8.92 3.11
C GLU A 63 10.65 8.38 2.05
N LYS A 64 11.81 7.87 2.46
CA LYS A 64 12.79 7.28 1.53
C LYS A 64 12.26 6.00 0.84
N GLU A 65 11.54 5.15 1.57
CA GLU A 65 10.91 3.95 1.01
C GLU A 65 9.86 4.32 -0.04
N GLU A 66 9.06 5.35 0.22
CA GLU A 66 8.04 5.87 -0.68
C GLU A 66 8.64 6.53 -1.94
N GLU A 67 9.70 7.32 -1.78
CA GLU A 67 10.46 7.87 -2.92
C GLU A 67 11.05 6.75 -3.79
N ASN A 68 11.63 5.73 -3.16
CA ASN A 68 12.21 4.59 -3.88
C ASN A 68 11.14 3.75 -4.59
N LEU A 69 9.96 3.60 -3.99
CA LEU A 69 8.81 2.92 -4.58
C LEU A 69 8.34 3.64 -5.86
N VAL A 70 8.09 4.96 -5.76
CA VAL A 70 7.65 5.77 -6.91
C VAL A 70 8.69 5.74 -8.03
N LYS A 71 9.97 5.89 -7.68
CA LYS A 71 11.06 5.78 -8.65
C LYS A 71 11.09 4.41 -9.34
N THR A 72 10.93 3.33 -8.58
CA THR A 72 10.95 1.96 -9.13
C THR A 72 9.78 1.71 -10.08
N ILE A 73 8.58 2.19 -9.75
CA ILE A 73 7.39 2.11 -10.62
C ILE A 73 7.63 2.87 -11.94
N LEU A 74 8.23 4.06 -11.86
CA LEU A 74 8.59 4.89 -13.02
C LEU A 74 9.65 4.22 -13.90
N ASP A 75 10.74 3.75 -13.28
CA ASP A 75 11.87 3.12 -13.97
C ASP A 75 11.45 1.86 -14.73
N ARG A 76 10.38 1.19 -14.30
CA ARG A 76 9.80 0.02 -14.97
C ARG A 76 8.88 0.35 -16.14
N GLY A 77 8.57 1.63 -16.36
CA GLY A 77 7.81 2.09 -17.51
C GLY A 77 6.33 1.73 -17.48
N TYR A 78 5.75 1.49 -16.30
CA TYR A 78 4.32 1.24 -16.18
C TYR A 78 3.51 2.49 -16.55
N LYS A 79 2.39 2.29 -17.24
CA LYS A 79 1.45 3.37 -17.55
C LYS A 79 0.40 3.45 -16.45
N LEU A 80 0.25 4.63 -15.87
CA LEU A 80 -0.70 4.93 -14.82
C LEU A 80 -1.78 5.86 -15.37
N GLU A 81 -3.00 5.75 -14.86
CA GLU A 81 -4.08 6.69 -15.18
C GLU A 81 -3.72 8.12 -14.73
N GLU A 82 -4.06 9.12 -15.55
CA GLU A 82 -3.43 10.44 -15.66
C GLU A 82 -3.01 11.21 -14.37
N GLY A 83 -1.91 11.94 -14.51
CA GLY A 83 -1.42 13.02 -13.64
C GLY A 83 -0.30 12.59 -12.69
N ASN A 84 0.59 13.53 -12.33
CA ASN A 84 1.77 13.32 -11.47
C ASN A 84 1.58 12.22 -10.43
N LEU A 85 2.49 11.24 -10.44
CA LEU A 85 2.56 10.17 -9.45
C LEU A 85 2.60 10.76 -8.04
N SER A 86 1.50 10.59 -7.32
CA SER A 86 1.44 10.72 -5.87
C SER A 86 1.01 9.38 -5.30
N LEU A 87 1.48 9.06 -4.09
CA LEU A 87 1.10 7.83 -3.39
C LEU A 87 -0.41 7.70 -3.22
N GLU A 88 -1.10 8.83 -3.09
CA GLU A 88 -2.57 8.92 -2.99
C GLU A 88 -3.27 8.30 -4.21
N LYS A 89 -2.64 8.34 -5.40
CA LYS A 89 -3.19 7.72 -6.62
C LYS A 89 -2.88 6.23 -6.76
N LEU A 90 -1.98 5.72 -5.92
CA LEU A 90 -1.67 4.30 -5.81
C LEU A 90 -2.50 3.62 -4.70
N GLU A 91 -3.42 4.35 -4.07
CA GLU A 91 -4.33 3.78 -3.08
C GLU A 91 -5.43 2.96 -3.75
N PRO A 92 -5.60 1.69 -3.35
CA PRO A 92 -6.67 0.87 -3.87
C PRO A 92 -8.05 1.48 -3.59
N CYS A 93 -8.90 1.55 -4.61
CA CYS A 93 -10.26 2.06 -4.48
C CYS A 93 -11.23 1.05 -3.85
N PHE A 94 -10.77 -0.17 -3.54
CA PHE A 94 -11.58 -1.25 -3.00
C PHE A 94 -11.37 -1.38 -1.49
N PRO A 95 -12.43 -1.39 -0.65
CA PRO A 95 -12.32 -1.53 0.80
C PRO A 95 -11.46 -2.74 1.24
N GLN A 96 -11.55 -3.86 0.51
CA GLN A 96 -10.81 -5.09 0.75
C GLN A 96 -9.29 -4.95 0.56
N LEU A 97 -8.87 -3.93 -0.20
CA LEU A 97 -7.48 -3.69 -0.58
C LEU A 97 -6.88 -2.41 0.03
N VAL A 98 -7.65 -1.61 0.79
CA VAL A 98 -7.19 -0.31 1.34
C VAL A 98 -5.87 -0.40 2.10
N HIS A 99 -5.59 -1.53 2.76
CA HIS A 99 -4.36 -1.76 3.52
C HIS A 99 -3.25 -2.48 2.74
N HIS A 100 -3.49 -2.79 1.46
CA HIS A 100 -2.64 -3.62 0.62
C HIS A 100 -2.09 -2.85 -0.58
N ARG A 101 -1.79 -1.56 -0.40
CA ARG A 101 -1.17 -0.73 -1.46
C ARG A 101 0.11 -1.38 -2.00
N VAL A 102 0.43 -1.05 -3.25
CA VAL A 102 1.69 -1.48 -3.86
C VAL A 102 2.88 -1.12 -2.96
N HIS A 103 3.78 -2.08 -2.78
CA HIS A 103 4.97 -1.91 -1.96
C HIS A 103 6.13 -2.74 -2.53
N MET A 104 7.33 -2.55 -1.98
CA MET A 104 8.50 -3.36 -2.32
C MET A 104 8.72 -4.45 -1.27
N ASP A 105 9.14 -5.63 -1.73
CA ASP A 105 9.64 -6.69 -0.88
C ASP A 105 11.11 -6.45 -0.46
N GLU A 106 11.71 -7.43 0.23
CA GLU A 106 13.11 -7.39 0.67
C GLU A 106 14.12 -7.35 -0.49
N ASN A 107 13.71 -7.77 -1.70
CA ASN A 107 14.53 -7.84 -2.90
C ASN A 107 14.31 -6.64 -3.85
N ASN A 108 13.62 -5.58 -3.41
CA ASN A 108 13.18 -4.44 -4.23
C ASN A 108 12.29 -4.85 -5.43
N CYS A 109 11.59 -5.98 -5.32
CA CYS A 109 10.54 -6.38 -6.24
C CYS A 109 9.21 -5.78 -5.80
N LEU A 110 8.36 -5.39 -6.76
CA LEU A 110 7.05 -4.83 -6.45
C LEU A 110 6.05 -5.95 -6.18
N VAL A 111 5.24 -5.72 -5.15
CA VAL A 111 4.09 -6.53 -4.81
C VAL A 111 2.85 -5.66 -4.97
N TRP A 112 1.95 -6.07 -5.86
CA TRP A 112 0.76 -5.31 -6.21
C TRP A 112 -0.50 -5.93 -5.60
N PRO A 113 -1.46 -5.13 -5.12
CA PRO A 113 -2.83 -5.57 -4.99
C PRO A 113 -3.43 -5.72 -6.39
N VAL A 114 -4.13 -6.82 -6.67
CA VAL A 114 -4.69 -7.11 -7.99
C VAL A 114 -6.14 -7.54 -7.87
N VAL A 115 -6.97 -7.18 -8.84
CA VAL A 115 -8.36 -7.62 -8.92
C VAL A 115 -8.56 -8.55 -10.09
N PHE A 116 -9.10 -9.74 -9.82
CA PHE A 116 -9.65 -10.61 -10.85
C PHE A 116 -11.14 -10.36 -10.97
N VAL A 117 -11.60 -10.13 -12.19
CA VAL A 117 -13.00 -9.88 -12.53
C VAL A 117 -13.51 -11.09 -13.28
N TYR A 118 -14.68 -11.59 -12.89
CA TYR A 118 -15.40 -12.68 -13.54
C TYR A 118 -16.66 -12.11 -14.19
N PRO A 119 -16.60 -11.65 -15.47
CA PRO A 119 -17.70 -10.90 -16.08
C PRO A 119 -19.01 -11.70 -16.16
N GLU A 120 -18.91 -13.01 -16.38
CA GLU A 120 -20.05 -13.93 -16.47
C GLU A 120 -20.93 -13.90 -15.21
N TYR A 121 -20.29 -13.89 -14.03
CA TYR A 121 -20.97 -13.93 -12.74
C TYR A 121 -21.10 -12.54 -12.09
N LYS A 122 -20.46 -11.52 -12.68
CA LYS A 122 -20.33 -10.17 -12.11
C LYS A 122 -19.69 -10.18 -10.72
N ILE A 123 -18.73 -11.09 -10.53
CA ILE A 123 -17.98 -11.27 -9.28
C ILE A 123 -16.58 -10.70 -9.47
N MET A 124 -16.01 -10.20 -8.37
CA MET A 124 -14.61 -9.81 -8.29
C MET A 124 -13.94 -10.55 -7.15
N ASP A 125 -12.67 -10.89 -7.34
CA ASP A 125 -11.79 -11.43 -6.32
C ASP A 125 -10.58 -10.50 -6.14
N TYR A 126 -10.13 -10.39 -4.89
CA TYR A 126 -9.19 -9.37 -4.43
C TYR A 126 -7.91 -10.02 -3.94
N ILE A 127 -6.91 -10.07 -4.80
CA ILE A 127 -5.59 -10.59 -4.49
C ILE A 127 -4.80 -9.49 -3.79
N GLN A 128 -4.55 -9.67 -2.50
CA GLN A 128 -3.88 -8.67 -1.67
C GLN A 128 -2.40 -8.50 -2.02
N GLN A 129 -1.74 -9.57 -2.43
CA GLN A 129 -0.31 -9.59 -2.69
C GLN A 129 -0.01 -10.45 -3.91
N PHE A 130 0.27 -9.79 -5.03
CA PHE A 130 0.74 -10.43 -6.25
C PHE A 130 2.14 -9.93 -6.56
N HIS A 131 3.13 -10.80 -6.36
CA HIS A 131 4.52 -10.51 -6.64
C HIS A 131 4.75 -10.36 -8.16
N GLU A 132 5.44 -9.31 -8.57
CA GLU A 132 5.54 -8.97 -9.98
C GLU A 132 6.25 -10.01 -10.87
N ASN A 133 7.12 -10.84 -10.30
CA ASN A 133 7.85 -11.88 -11.04
C ASN A 133 7.10 -13.22 -11.05
N THR A 134 5.95 -13.30 -10.39
CA THR A 134 5.06 -14.47 -10.42
C THR A 134 4.23 -14.40 -11.71
N THR A 135 4.02 -15.54 -12.34
CA THR A 135 3.18 -15.65 -13.54
C THR A 135 1.70 -15.57 -13.22
N LEU A 136 0.89 -15.15 -14.18
CA LEU A 136 -0.57 -15.19 -14.03
C LEU A 136 -1.07 -16.61 -13.78
N LEU A 137 -0.49 -17.61 -14.44
CA LEU A 137 -0.84 -19.02 -14.27
C LEU A 137 -0.57 -19.49 -12.84
N GLU A 138 0.61 -19.22 -12.28
CA GLU A 138 0.94 -19.58 -10.89
C GLU A 138 -0.03 -18.94 -9.90
N GLN A 139 -0.31 -17.64 -10.06
CA GLN A 139 -1.27 -16.97 -9.19
C GLN A 139 -2.68 -17.56 -9.31
N MET A 140 -3.10 -17.91 -10.52
CA MET A 140 -4.40 -18.54 -10.75
C MET A 140 -4.47 -19.96 -10.19
N LEU A 141 -3.38 -20.73 -10.21
CA LEU A 141 -3.32 -22.04 -9.58
C LEU A 141 -3.56 -21.96 -8.07
N GLU A 142 -3.01 -20.92 -7.41
CA GLU A 142 -3.27 -20.65 -5.99
C GLU A 142 -4.72 -20.21 -5.75
N VAL A 143 -5.21 -19.23 -6.53
CA VAL A 143 -6.58 -18.70 -6.37
C VAL A 143 -7.64 -19.78 -6.59
N PHE A 144 -7.43 -20.70 -7.54
CA PHE A 144 -8.35 -21.77 -7.88
C PHE A 144 -7.94 -23.13 -7.30
N GLU A 145 -7.07 -23.17 -6.29
CA GLU A 145 -6.75 -24.42 -5.57
C GLU A 145 -8.02 -24.99 -4.91
N ALA A 146 -8.83 -24.10 -4.32
CA ALA A 146 -10.17 -24.40 -3.85
C ALA A 146 -11.21 -23.89 -4.86
N TYR A 147 -12.15 -24.74 -5.24
CA TYR A 147 -13.24 -24.35 -6.14
C TYR A 147 -14.11 -23.28 -5.48
N PRO A 148 -14.35 -22.14 -6.16
CA PRO A 148 -15.29 -21.15 -5.65
C PRO A 148 -16.71 -21.71 -5.58
N GLU A 149 -17.47 -21.35 -4.55
CA GLU A 149 -18.86 -21.83 -4.38
C GLU A 149 -19.78 -21.45 -5.56
N TRP A 150 -19.46 -20.37 -6.26
CA TRP A 150 -20.20 -19.89 -7.43
C TRP A 150 -19.89 -20.67 -8.72
N ASP A 151 -18.80 -21.45 -8.76
CA ASP A 151 -18.44 -22.29 -9.90
C ASP A 151 -19.05 -23.70 -9.77
N GLU A 152 -20.39 -23.78 -9.84
CA GLU A 152 -21.14 -25.04 -9.70
C GLU A 152 -20.67 -26.13 -10.68
N ARG A 153 -20.14 -25.72 -11.83
CA ARG A 153 -19.69 -26.61 -12.91
C ARG A 153 -18.19 -26.92 -12.86
N GLN A 154 -17.46 -26.35 -11.90
CA GLN A 154 -16.01 -26.54 -11.70
C GLN A 154 -15.20 -26.28 -12.99
N GLN A 155 -15.57 -25.23 -13.71
CA GLN A 155 -14.97 -24.87 -15.01
C GLN A 155 -13.77 -23.93 -14.87
N TYR A 156 -13.64 -23.22 -13.75
CA TYR A 156 -12.54 -22.28 -13.48
C TYR A 156 -11.28 -23.02 -13.02
N LYS A 157 -10.67 -23.76 -13.96
CA LYS A 157 -9.37 -24.41 -13.79
C LYS A 157 -8.30 -23.55 -14.43
N ALA A 158 -7.24 -23.20 -13.70
CA ALA A 158 -6.19 -22.28 -14.16
C ALA A 158 -5.70 -22.54 -15.60
N GLU A 159 -5.50 -23.81 -15.97
CA GLU A 159 -5.06 -24.24 -17.32
C GLU A 159 -6.08 -23.96 -18.45
N ASN A 160 -7.36 -23.85 -18.10
CA ASN A 160 -8.48 -23.64 -19.02
C ASN A 160 -9.02 -22.20 -19.00
N LEU A 161 -8.32 -21.29 -18.34
CA LEU A 161 -8.71 -19.90 -18.26
C LEU A 161 -7.94 -19.05 -19.28
N ASN A 162 -8.62 -18.03 -19.80
CA ASN A 162 -8.02 -16.96 -20.57
C ASN A 162 -8.09 -15.67 -19.74
N VAL A 163 -7.03 -14.89 -19.82
CA VAL A 163 -6.89 -13.62 -19.10
C VAL A 163 -6.93 -12.47 -20.10
N TYR A 164 -7.68 -11.42 -19.76
CA TYR A 164 -7.83 -10.23 -20.59
C TYR A 164 -7.64 -8.96 -19.76
N PHE A 165 -7.25 -7.88 -20.41
CA PHE A 165 -7.37 -6.53 -19.86
C PHE A 165 -8.00 -5.58 -20.88
N GLU A 166 -8.54 -4.48 -20.37
CA GLU A 166 -9.17 -3.45 -21.19
C GLU A 166 -8.14 -2.36 -21.52
N MET A 167 -7.87 -2.17 -22.81
CA MET A 167 -7.11 -1.05 -23.34
C MET A 167 -7.99 0.20 -23.44
N PRO A 168 -7.40 1.41 -23.51
CA PRO A 168 -8.13 2.62 -23.88
C PRO A 168 -9.03 2.43 -25.10
N LYS A 169 -10.18 3.12 -25.10
CA LYS A 169 -11.24 3.01 -26.11
C LYS A 169 -11.99 1.66 -26.09
N LYS A 170 -12.07 1.01 -24.92
CA LYS A 170 -12.82 -0.25 -24.72
C LYS A 170 -12.41 -1.36 -25.68
N LYS A 171 -11.10 -1.57 -25.85
CA LYS A 171 -10.59 -2.70 -26.64
C LYS A 171 -10.02 -3.75 -25.71
N LEU A 172 -10.42 -5.01 -25.87
CA LEU A 172 -9.83 -6.10 -25.09
C LEU A 172 -8.53 -6.57 -25.69
N ARG A 173 -7.59 -6.92 -24.81
CA ARG A 173 -6.37 -7.63 -25.16
C ARG A 173 -6.23 -8.87 -24.31
N LYS A 174 -6.05 -10.01 -24.99
CA LYS A 174 -5.69 -11.28 -24.34
C LYS A 174 -4.25 -11.23 -23.85
N VAL A 175 -4.01 -11.79 -22.67
CA VAL A 175 -2.70 -11.88 -22.02
C VAL A 175 -2.18 -13.31 -22.12
N ASP A 176 -0.86 -13.46 -22.22
CA ASP A 176 -0.21 -14.76 -22.03
C ASP A 176 -0.16 -15.08 -20.54
N VAL A 177 -0.83 -16.18 -20.13
CA VAL A 177 -0.89 -16.58 -18.73
C VAL A 177 0.47 -17.02 -18.17
N ASN A 178 1.42 -17.35 -19.04
CA ASN A 178 2.79 -17.70 -18.62
C ASN A 178 3.68 -16.46 -18.44
N ALA A 179 3.20 -15.27 -18.83
CA ALA A 179 3.91 -14.04 -18.56
C ALA A 179 3.80 -13.68 -17.08
N THR A 180 4.86 -13.07 -16.56
CA THR A 180 4.88 -12.48 -15.23
C THR A 180 3.93 -11.29 -15.15
N LEU A 181 3.51 -10.94 -13.93
CA LEU A 181 2.74 -9.72 -13.72
C LEU A 181 3.51 -8.49 -14.24
N ARG A 182 4.83 -8.41 -14.01
CA ARG A 182 5.68 -7.33 -14.53
C ARG A 182 5.56 -7.18 -16.04
N GLU A 183 5.78 -8.26 -16.78
CA GLU A 183 5.71 -8.26 -18.25
C GLU A 183 4.32 -7.86 -18.73
N THR A 184 3.28 -8.34 -18.05
CA THR A 184 1.89 -8.04 -18.35
C THR A 184 1.58 -6.55 -18.17
N LEU A 185 2.00 -5.95 -17.05
CA LEU A 185 1.78 -4.52 -16.77
C LEU A 185 2.58 -3.60 -17.70
N GLN A 186 3.66 -4.09 -18.31
CA GLN A 186 4.44 -3.39 -19.32
C GLN A 186 3.83 -3.46 -20.72
N LEU A 187 2.77 -4.25 -20.93
CA LEU A 187 2.18 -4.42 -22.26
C LEU A 187 1.65 -3.09 -22.81
N PRO A 188 1.84 -2.83 -24.11
CA PRO A 188 1.28 -1.65 -24.76
C PRO A 188 -0.24 -1.56 -24.56
N GLY A 189 -0.67 -0.47 -23.92
CA GLY A 189 -2.07 -0.14 -23.71
C GLY A 189 -2.63 -0.62 -22.38
N TYR A 190 -1.87 -1.36 -21.57
CA TYR A 190 -2.23 -1.56 -20.17
C TYR A 190 -2.12 -0.23 -19.43
N ILE A 191 -3.10 0.09 -18.58
CA ILE A 191 -3.10 1.28 -17.73
C ILE A 191 -3.51 0.83 -16.33
N ILE A 192 -2.64 1.07 -15.35
CA ILE A 192 -2.93 0.81 -13.94
C ILE A 192 -3.80 1.95 -13.42
N ARG A 193 -4.97 1.60 -12.86
CA ARG A 193 -5.93 2.54 -12.28
C ARG A 193 -5.97 2.36 -10.76
N GLY A 194 -5.94 3.46 -10.01
CA GLY A 194 -6.02 3.43 -8.53
C GLY A 194 -5.03 2.47 -7.87
N GLY A 195 -3.79 2.41 -8.39
CA GLY A 195 -2.74 1.50 -7.89
C GLY A 195 -3.07 0.01 -7.92
N THR A 196 -4.13 -0.40 -8.61
CA THR A 196 -4.67 -1.75 -8.55
C THR A 196 -4.86 -2.29 -9.97
N PRO A 197 -3.91 -3.09 -10.49
CA PRO A 197 -4.13 -3.82 -11.72
C PRO A 197 -5.40 -4.67 -11.68
N SER A 198 -6.13 -4.72 -12.79
CA SER A 198 -7.31 -5.56 -12.94
C SER A 198 -7.22 -6.43 -14.19
N PHE A 199 -7.75 -7.65 -14.07
CA PHE A 199 -7.75 -8.65 -15.13
C PHE A 199 -9.11 -9.33 -15.20
N MET A 200 -9.62 -9.51 -16.41
CA MET A 200 -10.86 -10.24 -16.68
C MET A 200 -10.51 -11.69 -16.97
N ILE A 201 -11.14 -12.60 -16.23
CA ILE A 201 -10.88 -14.03 -16.27
C ILE A 201 -12.11 -14.72 -16.83
N LEU A 202 -11.92 -15.50 -17.90
CA LEU A 202 -12.99 -16.22 -18.59
C LEU A 202 -12.56 -17.64 -18.92
N VAL A 203 -13.51 -18.57 -18.89
CA VAL A 203 -13.27 -19.95 -19.32
C VAL A 203 -13.07 -19.97 -20.84
N ARG A 204 -11.98 -20.59 -21.28
CA ARG A 204 -11.61 -20.70 -22.69
C ARG A 204 -12.72 -21.38 -23.50
N ASP A 205 -13.03 -20.79 -24.64
CA ASP A 205 -14.03 -21.25 -25.62
C ASP A 205 -15.47 -21.35 -25.08
N SER A 206 -15.73 -20.80 -23.89
CA SER A 206 -17.05 -20.78 -23.27
C SER A 206 -18.03 -19.86 -24.01
N PRO A 207 -19.35 -20.09 -23.89
CA PRO A 207 -20.36 -19.16 -24.41
C PRO A 207 -20.20 -17.74 -23.82
N ALA A 208 -19.81 -17.64 -22.55
CA ALA A 208 -19.59 -16.37 -21.87
C ALA A 208 -18.40 -15.62 -22.46
N GLU A 209 -17.27 -16.29 -22.73
CA GLU A 209 -16.12 -15.67 -23.39
C GLU A 209 -16.48 -15.13 -24.78
N LYS A 210 -17.16 -15.95 -25.60
CA LYS A 210 -17.55 -15.54 -26.96
C LYS A 210 -18.43 -14.30 -26.95
N LYS A 211 -19.48 -14.32 -26.11
CA LYS A 211 -20.37 -13.17 -25.93
C LYS A 211 -19.61 -11.94 -25.42
N PHE A 212 -18.70 -12.12 -24.47
CA PHE A 212 -17.90 -11.04 -23.93
C PHE A 212 -17.01 -10.40 -25.00
N LEU A 213 -16.38 -11.20 -25.86
CA LEU A 213 -15.56 -10.69 -26.97
C LEU A 213 -16.39 -9.96 -28.04
N GLU A 214 -17.61 -10.43 -28.32
CA GLU A 214 -18.54 -9.77 -29.25
C GLU A 214 -18.96 -8.37 -28.76
N GLU A 215 -19.25 -8.21 -27.46
CA GLU A 215 -19.62 -6.93 -26.85
C GLU A 215 -18.53 -5.85 -26.97
N TYR A 216 -17.25 -6.25 -27.07
CA TYR A 216 -16.11 -5.35 -27.24
C TYR A 216 -15.61 -5.23 -28.69
N GLY A 217 -16.10 -6.09 -29.59
CA GLY A 217 -15.83 -6.01 -31.02
C GLY A 217 -16.84 -5.17 -31.81
N SER A 218 -17.91 -4.73 -31.13
CA SER A 218 -19.03 -3.90 -31.66
C SER A 218 -18.70 -2.41 -31.60
#